data_AF-A0A1Y1Q7X4-F1
#
_entry.id   AF-A0A1Y1Q7X4-F1
#
_cell.length_a   1.000
_cell.length_b   1.000
_cell.length_c   1.000
_cell.angle_alpha   90.00
_cell.angle_beta   90.00
_cell.angle_gamma   90.00
#
_symmetry.space_group_name_H-M   'P 1'
#
loop_
_entity.id
_entity.type
_entity.pdbx_description
1 polymer ?
#
loop_
_entity_poly.entity_id
_entity_poly.type
_entity_poly.pdbx_seq_one_letter_code
_entity_poly.pdbx_strand_id
1 'polypeptide(L)'
;MQGGLAFLTLIALATLIGAVAKGLLGSPDMQIVGNGSWGQQLQWYQDRVAGELPQPGAISVPIWYYRLLMLAWALWLAVALLGWLRWGWTAINHGGLWQSQPSHDPMRDKLTEVVEHVATPPEA
;
A
#
# COMPACT_ATOMS: atom_id res chain seq x y z
N MET A 1 13.13 -4.04 17.62
CA MET A 1 13.11 -3.08 16.49
C MET A 1 12.10 -3.43 15.37
N GLN A 2 11.53 -4.64 15.30
CA GLN A 2 10.58 -5.04 14.22
C GLN A 2 9.09 -4.70 14.52
N GLY A 3 8.71 -4.54 15.79
CA GLY A 3 7.32 -4.24 16.18
C GLY A 3 6.80 -2.89 15.67
N GLY A 4 7.66 -1.88 15.54
CA GLY A 4 7.28 -0.57 15.01
C GLY A 4 6.88 -0.64 13.53
N LEU A 5 7.57 -1.44 12.72
CA LEU A 5 7.24 -1.66 11.31
C LEU A 5 5.91 -2.41 11.16
N ALA A 6 5.67 -3.44 11.97
CA ALA A 6 4.40 -4.17 11.97
C ALA A 6 3.22 -3.25 12.34
N PHE A 7 3.40 -2.40 13.36
CA PHE A 7 2.38 -1.44 13.78
C PHE A 7 2.10 -0.38 12.70
N LEU A 8 3.13 0.18 12.07
CA LEU A 8 2.97 1.12 10.96
C LEU A 8 2.30 0.48 9.74
N THR A 9 2.55 -0.80 9.48
CA THR A 9 1.90 -1.56 8.40
C THR A 9 0.40 -1.73 8.67
N LEU A 10 0.01 -2.01 9.91
CA LEU A 10 -1.40 -2.07 10.32
C LEU A 10 -2.09 -0.72 10.18
N ILE A 11 -1.42 0.37 10.60
CA ILE A 11 -1.94 1.73 10.42
C ILE A 11 -2.12 2.04 8.93
N ALA A 12 -1.12 1.76 8.10
CA ALA A 12 -1.21 1.99 6.65
C ALA A 12 -2.39 1.23 6.04
N LEU A 13 -2.62 -0.02 6.44
CA LEU A 13 -3.75 -0.83 5.98
C LEU A 13 -5.11 -0.24 6.40
N ALA A 14 -5.25 0.16 7.67
CA ALA A 14 -6.47 0.80 8.16
C ALA A 14 -6.75 2.13 7.44
N THR A 15 -5.71 2.91 7.18
CA THR A 15 -5.81 4.20 6.48
C THR A 15 -6.23 3.99 5.02
N LEU A 16 -5.71 2.97 4.35
CA LEU A 16 -6.09 2.60 2.98
C LEU A 16 -7.59 2.25 2.90
N ILE A 17 -8.09 1.44 3.83
CA ILE A 17 -9.51 1.07 3.91
C ILE A 17 -10.38 2.32 4.12
N GLY A 18 -9.98 3.20 5.04
CA GLY A 18 -10.68 4.47 5.30
C GLY A 18 -10.69 5.41 4.10
N ALA A 19 -9.57 5.50 3.36
CA ALA A 19 -9.44 6.31 2.16
C ALA A 19 -10.36 5.81 1.03
N VAL A 20 -10.47 4.49 0.82
CA VAL A 20 -11.40 3.92 -0.17
C VAL A 20 -12.85 4.25 0.20
N ALA A 21 -13.23 4.09 1.47
CA ALA A 21 -14.57 4.43 1.94
C ALA A 21 -14.89 5.93 1.76
N LYS A 22 -13.96 6.83 2.09
CA LYS A 22 -14.15 8.28 1.93
C LYS A 22 -14.11 8.73 0.47
N GLY A 23 -13.33 8.06 -0.37
CA GLY A 23 -13.22 8.37 -1.80
C GLY A 23 -14.44 7.91 -2.63
N LEU A 24 -15.15 6.87 -2.19
CA LEU A 24 -16.31 6.31 -2.92
C LEU A 24 -17.67 6.60 -2.26
N LEU A 25 -17.74 6.70 -0.93
CA LEU A 25 -18.98 6.94 -0.17
C LEU A 25 -19.00 8.32 0.52
N GLY A 26 -17.96 9.14 0.37
CA GLY A 26 -18.01 10.51 0.83
C GLY A 26 -19.03 11.29 0.00
N SER A 27 -20.05 11.84 0.65
CA SER A 27 -20.90 12.87 0.03
C SER A 27 -19.96 13.96 -0.48
N PRO A 28 -19.84 14.18 -1.79
CA PRO A 28 -19.00 15.25 -2.30
C PRO A 28 -19.54 16.53 -1.69
N ASP A 29 -18.65 17.32 -1.08
CA ASP A 29 -18.95 18.71 -0.75
C ASP A 29 -19.17 19.38 -2.11
N MET A 30 -20.43 19.37 -2.54
CA MET A 30 -20.84 19.96 -3.79
C MET A 30 -20.50 21.42 -3.58
N GLN A 31 -19.47 21.90 -4.29
CA GLN A 31 -18.95 23.27 -4.24
C GLN A 31 -20.00 24.29 -4.76
N ILE A 32 -21.23 24.19 -4.27
CA ILE A 32 -22.38 25.04 -4.53
C ILE A 32 -22.24 26.18 -3.52
N VAL A 33 -21.28 27.05 -3.77
CA VAL A 33 -21.10 28.29 -3.03
C VAL A 33 -21.35 29.42 -4.01
N GLY A 34 -22.41 30.20 -3.77
CA GLY A 34 -22.80 31.33 -4.61
C GLY A 34 -24.29 31.38 -4.93
N ASN A 35 -24.77 32.55 -5.33
CA ASN A 35 -26.16 32.82 -5.74
C ASN A 35 -27.26 32.38 -4.75
N GLY A 36 -27.00 32.44 -3.43
CA GLY A 36 -27.95 32.00 -2.40
C GLY A 36 -28.33 30.52 -2.47
N SER A 37 -27.58 29.71 -3.24
CA SER A 37 -27.84 28.29 -3.42
C SER A 37 -27.22 27.49 -2.28
N TRP A 38 -27.93 26.46 -1.83
CA TRP A 38 -27.42 25.47 -0.87
C TRP A 38 -27.78 24.07 -1.38
N GLY A 39 -27.24 23.01 -0.76
CA GLY A 39 -27.25 21.64 -1.31
C GLY A 39 -28.61 21.02 -1.71
N GLN A 40 -29.73 21.66 -1.38
CA GLN A 40 -31.09 21.22 -1.76
C GLN A 40 -31.82 22.21 -2.69
N GLN A 41 -31.28 23.41 -2.90
CA GLN A 41 -31.92 24.46 -3.68
C GLN A 41 -30.87 25.18 -4.53
N LEU A 42 -30.97 24.98 -5.84
CA LEU A 42 -30.05 25.52 -6.83
C LEU A 42 -30.75 26.62 -7.63
N GLN A 43 -30.23 27.84 -7.55
CA GLN A 43 -30.68 28.98 -8.33
C GLN A 43 -29.84 29.06 -9.61
N TRP A 44 -30.29 28.38 -10.66
CA TRP A 44 -29.52 28.16 -11.90
C TRP A 44 -29.54 29.33 -12.89
N TYR A 45 -30.42 30.31 -12.73
CA TYR A 45 -30.63 31.35 -13.73
C TYR A 45 -30.74 32.73 -13.10
N GLN A 46 -29.74 33.57 -13.35
CA GLN A 46 -29.91 35.00 -13.37
C GLN A 46 -29.00 35.57 -14.45
N ASP A 47 -29.48 35.57 -15.70
CA ASP A 47 -28.78 36.22 -16.79
C ASP A 47 -29.61 37.40 -17.30
N ARG A 48 -29.14 38.61 -17.01
CA ARG A 48 -29.51 39.84 -17.72
C ARG A 48 -28.21 40.52 -18.13
N VAL A 49 -27.72 40.17 -19.31
CA VAL A 49 -26.55 40.80 -19.92
C VAL A 49 -27.03 41.65 -21.09
N ALA A 50 -26.65 42.92 -21.10
CA ALA A 50 -26.86 43.82 -22.23
C ALA A 50 -25.59 43.81 -23.10
N GLY A 51 -25.44 42.83 -23.99
CA GLY A 51 -24.36 42.80 -24.99
C GLY A 51 -23.88 41.41 -25.37
N GLU A 52 -23.14 41.31 -26.48
CA GLU A 52 -22.52 40.04 -26.93
C GLU A 52 -21.36 39.65 -26.01
N LEU A 53 -21.43 38.43 -25.47
CA LEU A 53 -20.40 37.88 -24.58
C LEU A 53 -19.23 37.34 -25.41
N PRO A 54 -17.97 37.50 -24.94
CA PRO A 54 -16.81 36.87 -25.55
C PRO A 54 -17.00 35.35 -25.54
N GLN A 55 -16.86 34.69 -26.70
CA GLN A 55 -17.01 33.23 -26.82
C GLN A 55 -15.73 32.53 -26.34
N PRO A 56 -15.73 31.87 -25.16
CA PRO A 56 -14.57 31.14 -24.70
C PRO A 56 -14.37 29.89 -25.57
N GLY A 57 -13.16 29.70 -26.09
CA GLY A 57 -12.78 28.46 -26.76
C GLY A 57 -12.47 27.36 -25.74
N ALA A 58 -13.11 26.20 -25.86
CA ALA A 58 -12.83 25.03 -25.05
C ALA A 58 -12.17 23.93 -25.89
N ILE A 59 -11.05 23.38 -25.41
CA ILE A 59 -10.41 22.22 -26.03
C ILE A 59 -10.99 20.97 -25.35
N SER A 60 -11.84 20.26 -26.09
CA SER A 60 -12.50 19.05 -25.61
C SER A 60 -11.68 17.81 -25.97
N VAL A 61 -11.19 17.09 -24.96
CA VAL A 61 -10.57 15.77 -25.17
C VAL A 61 -11.66 14.69 -25.13
N PRO A 62 -11.69 13.73 -26.08
CA PRO A 62 -12.67 12.65 -26.05
C PRO A 62 -12.58 11.82 -24.77
N ILE A 63 -13.73 11.49 -24.19
CA ILE A 63 -13.85 10.74 -22.92
C ILE A 63 -13.17 9.36 -22.96
N TRP A 64 -12.97 8.80 -24.15
CA TRP A 64 -12.30 7.49 -24.33
C TRP A 64 -10.85 7.49 -23.85
N TYR A 65 -10.12 8.60 -23.98
CA TYR A 65 -8.75 8.70 -23.47
C TYR A 65 -8.69 8.51 -21.96
N TYR A 66 -9.60 9.20 -21.24
CA TYR A 66 -9.74 9.04 -19.80
C TYR A 66 -10.05 7.59 -19.41
N ARG A 67 -10.99 6.95 -20.12
CA ARG A 67 -11.38 5.55 -19.86
C ARG A 67 -10.24 4.57 -20.09
N LEU A 68 -9.47 4.74 -21.17
CA LEU A 68 -8.32 3.89 -21.47
C LEU A 68 -7.21 4.08 -20.44
N LEU A 69 -6.92 5.32 -20.06
CA LEU A 69 -5.96 5.61 -19.00
C LEU A 69 -6.38 4.95 -17.68
N MET A 70 -7.66 5.06 -17.32
CA MET A 70 -8.20 4.46 -16.10
C MET A 70 -8.15 2.93 -16.12
N LEU A 71 -8.43 2.30 -17.27
CA LEU A 71 -8.30 0.85 -17.44
C LEU A 71 -6.86 0.38 -17.32
N ALA A 72 -5.94 1.05 -18.03
CA ALA A 72 -4.51 0.74 -17.94
C ALA A 72 -4.00 0.89 -16.51
N TRP A 73 -4.45 1.93 -15.81
CA TRP A 73 -4.09 2.18 -14.41
C TRP A 73 -4.64 1.10 -13.48
N ALA A 74 -5.89 0.68 -13.66
CA ALA A 74 -6.50 -0.36 -12.84
C ALA A 74 -5.82 -1.72 -13.04
N LEU A 75 -5.53 -2.09 -14.30
CA LEU A 75 -4.79 -3.31 -14.64
C LEU A 75 -3.40 -3.31 -14.03
N TRP A 76 -2.68 -2.18 -14.12
CA TRP A 76 -1.37 -2.02 -13.51
C TRP A 76 -1.43 -2.21 -11.99
N LEU A 77 -2.40 -1.58 -11.33
CA LEU A 77 -2.57 -1.65 -9.89
C LEU A 77 -2.90 -3.08 -9.43
N ALA A 78 -3.72 -3.82 -10.18
CA ALA A 78 -4.01 -5.22 -9.89
C ALA A 78 -2.72 -6.08 -9.90
N VAL A 79 -1.87 -5.93 -10.92
CA VAL A 79 -0.60 -6.67 -10.99
C VAL A 79 0.36 -6.26 -9.88
N ALA A 80 0.46 -4.95 -9.61
CA ALA A 80 1.30 -4.43 -8.53
C ALA A 80 0.87 -4.97 -7.16
N LEU A 81 -0.44 -5.06 -6.90
CA LEU A 81 -1.01 -5.60 -5.66
C LEU A 81 -0.65 -7.08 -5.46
N LEU A 82 -0.71 -7.90 -6.52
CA LEU A 82 -0.24 -9.29 -6.47
C LEU A 82 1.26 -9.37 -6.17
N GLY A 83 2.07 -8.47 -6.75
CA GLY A 83 3.50 -8.37 -6.48
C GLY A 83 3.79 -8.05 -5.01
N TRP A 84 3.10 -7.07 -4.45
CA TRP A 84 3.22 -6.70 -3.03
C TRP A 84 2.76 -7.82 -2.11
N LEU A 85 1.67 -8.54 -2.44
CA LEU A 85 1.20 -9.66 -1.65
C LEU A 85 2.23 -10.80 -1.62
N ARG A 86 2.82 -11.13 -2.78
CA ARG A 86 3.86 -12.16 -2.88
C ARG A 86 5.11 -11.75 -2.08
N TRP A 87 5.56 -10.51 -2.23
CA TRP A 87 6.69 -9.99 -1.46
C TRP A 87 6.39 -9.97 0.05
N GLY A 88 5.20 -9.55 0.45
CA GLY A 88 4.77 -9.57 1.85
C GLY A 88 4.79 -10.97 2.46
N TRP A 89 4.33 -11.98 1.71
CA TRP A 89 4.42 -13.39 2.13
C TRP A 89 5.86 -13.86 2.28
N THR A 90 6.74 -13.48 1.35
CA THR A 90 8.18 -13.79 1.42
C THR A 90 8.87 -13.05 2.57
N ALA A 91 8.47 -11.81 2.87
CA ALA A 91 9.03 -11.01 3.96
C ALA A 91 8.61 -11.55 5.33
N ILE A 92 7.36 -12.02 5.48
CA ILE A 92 6.89 -12.72 6.69
C ILE A 92 7.67 -14.04 6.88
N ASN A 93 8.01 -14.74 5.80
CA ASN A 93 8.76 -15.98 5.85
C ASN A 93 10.30 -15.81 5.89
N HIS A 94 10.85 -14.61 5.68
CA HIS A 94 12.28 -14.31 5.81
C HIS A 94 12.69 -14.34 7.28
N GLY A 95 12.96 -15.54 7.78
CA GLY A 95 13.31 -15.79 9.17
C GLY A 95 12.97 -17.20 9.64
N GLY A 96 12.17 -17.95 8.85
CA GLY A 96 11.76 -19.31 9.19
C GLY A 96 10.94 -19.36 10.48
N LEU A 97 9.61 -19.53 10.40
CA LEU A 97 8.79 -19.82 11.58
C LEU A 97 9.26 -21.09 12.32
N TRP A 98 10.02 -21.95 11.65
CA TRP A 98 10.80 -23.02 12.24
C TRP A 98 12.29 -22.78 12.02
N GLN A 99 12.94 -22.15 12.98
CA GLN A 99 14.37 -22.32 13.18
C GLN A 99 14.56 -23.76 13.67
N SER A 100 15.01 -24.67 12.81
CA SER A 100 15.52 -25.96 13.26
C SER A 100 16.69 -25.68 14.20
N GLN A 101 16.46 -25.96 15.48
CA GLN A 101 17.45 -25.87 16.53
C GLN A 101 18.72 -26.58 16.04
N PRO A 102 19.92 -25.98 16.17
CA PRO A 102 21.14 -26.63 15.73
C PRO A 102 21.17 -28.00 16.42
N SER A 103 21.18 -29.07 15.62
CA SER A 103 21.24 -30.42 16.13
C SER A 103 22.55 -30.56 16.88
N HIS A 104 22.50 -30.49 18.21
CA HIS A 104 23.61 -30.83 19.07
C HIS A 104 23.90 -32.32 18.84
N ASP A 105 24.92 -32.61 18.03
CA ASP A 105 25.38 -33.97 17.77
C ASP A 105 26.39 -34.34 18.86
N PRO A 106 25.98 -35.12 19.88
CA PRO A 106 26.84 -35.44 21.02
C PRO A 106 28.05 -36.29 20.63
N MET A 107 28.04 -36.92 19.44
CA MET A 107 29.15 -37.75 18.96
C MET A 107 30.34 -36.88 18.53
N ARG A 108 30.09 -35.72 17.92
CA ARG A 108 31.13 -34.77 17.50
C ARG A 108 31.87 -34.19 18.69
N ASP A 109 31.15 -33.91 19.76
CA ASP A 109 31.72 -33.36 21.00
C ASP A 109 32.65 -34.39 21.67
N LYS A 110 32.20 -35.65 21.78
CA LYS A 110 33.02 -36.77 22.27
C LYS A 110 34.26 -37.03 21.43
N LEU A 111 34.16 -36.93 20.10
CA LEU A 111 35.33 -37.10 19.23
C LEU A 111 36.34 -35.96 19.40
N THR A 112 35.86 -34.74 19.65
CA THR A 112 36.72 -33.58 19.91
C THR A 112 37.42 -33.73 21.26
N GLU A 113 36.70 -34.15 22.29
CA GLU A 113 37.25 -34.44 23.63
C GLU A 113 38.30 -35.56 23.61
N VAL A 114 38.04 -36.64 22.87
CA VAL A 114 39.01 -37.76 22.74
C VAL A 114 40.25 -37.33 21.97
N VAL A 115 40.09 -36.56 20.89
CA VAL A 115 41.23 -36.03 20.12
C VAL A 115 42.05 -35.06 20.96
N GLU A 116 41.41 -34.21 21.76
CA GLU A 116 42.08 -33.27 22.67
C GLU A 116 42.83 -34.00 23.79
N HIS A 117 42.22 -35.03 24.38
CA HIS A 117 42.86 -35.87 25.40
C HIS A 117 44.06 -36.68 24.87
N VAL A 118 44.02 -37.09 23.60
CA VAL A 118 45.15 -37.78 22.94
C VAL A 118 46.24 -36.80 22.50
N ALA A 119 45.88 -35.55 22.19
CA ALA A 119 46.82 -34.52 21.74
C ALA A 119 47.60 -33.86 22.88
N THR A 120 47.15 -33.97 24.15
CA THR A 120 47.93 -33.54 25.31
C THR A 120 49.02 -34.57 25.64
N PRO A 121 50.32 -34.25 25.46
CA PRO A 121 51.38 -35.15 25.91
C PRO A 121 51.36 -35.24 27.45
N PRO A 122 51.65 -36.42 28.03
CA PRO A 122 51.68 -36.56 29.48
C PRO A 122 52.73 -35.59 30.04
N GLU A 123 52.31 -34.73 30.98
CA GLU A 123 53.24 -33.93 31.78
C GLU A 123 54.28 -34.88 32.39
N ALA A 124 55.55 -34.60 32.10
CA ALA A 124 56.72 -35.30 32.62
C ALA A 124 57.11 -34.78 34.00
#